data_AF-A0A9E3XSC0-F1
#
_entry.id   AF-A0A9E3XSC0-F1
#
_cell.length_a   1.000
_cell.length_b   1.000
_cell.length_c   1.000
_cell.angle_alpha   90.00
_cell.angle_beta   90.00
_cell.angle_gamma   90.00
#
_symmetry.space_group_name_H-M   'P 1'
#
loop_
_entity.id
_entity.type
_entity.pdbx_description
1 polymer ?
#
loop_
_entity_poly.entity_id
_entity_poly.type
_entity_poly.pdbx_seq_one_letter_code
_entity_poly.pdbx_strand_id
1 'polypeptide(L)'
;MKSRLPVVVVLLLVASVLLVACGGGPSKDDYESGLRTVQAHLDKANEASQGAAGSTDKALRSKALDDAHKEIVAAADAAADLDPPSDVKDAHADLVKALRDYADLFGRLAKLDESDPAAAELYGEAGDIVDRLDKANRALEKAGYSVGDDKAKS
;
A
#
# COMPACT_ATOMS: atom_id res chain seq x y z
N MET A 1 -46.26 -3.76 30.68
CA MET A 1 -46.46 -2.35 30.27
C MET A 1 -45.32 -2.02 29.30
N LYS A 2 -45.57 -1.97 27.99
CA LYS A 2 -45.68 -0.74 27.16
C LYS A 2 -44.52 0.23 27.47
N SER A 3 -43.58 0.44 26.54
CA SER A 3 -43.86 1.29 25.36
C SER A 3 -43.18 0.82 24.07
N ARG A 4 -43.99 0.74 23.02
CA ARG A 4 -43.59 0.77 21.61
C ARG A 4 -43.57 2.25 21.19
N LEU A 5 -42.55 2.69 20.46
CA LEU A 5 -42.58 3.97 19.74
C LEU A 5 -42.38 3.72 18.23
N PRO A 6 -43.04 4.50 17.37
CA PRO A 6 -43.39 4.10 16.01
C PRO A 6 -42.41 4.64 14.94
N VAL A 7 -42.44 3.93 13.83
CA VAL A 7 -42.07 4.33 12.48
C VAL A 7 -42.62 5.73 12.15
N VAL A 8 -41.76 6.68 11.78
CA VAL A 8 -42.11 7.83 10.94
C VAL A 8 -41.05 7.99 9.85
N VAL A 9 -41.55 7.84 8.62
CA VAL A 9 -40.94 8.01 7.31
C VAL A 9 -40.63 9.49 7.05
N VAL A 10 -39.43 9.81 6.53
CA VAL A 10 -39.25 10.92 5.59
C VAL A 10 -38.28 10.51 4.48
N LEU A 11 -38.88 10.24 3.32
CA LEU A 11 -38.27 10.22 2.00
C LEU A 11 -37.86 11.66 1.65
N LEU A 12 -36.60 11.92 1.28
CA LEU A 12 -36.25 13.09 0.46
C LEU A 12 -34.98 12.83 -0.37
N LEU A 13 -35.25 12.42 -1.60
CA LEU A 13 -34.46 12.60 -2.83
C LEU A 13 -33.68 13.93 -2.83
N VAL A 14 -32.36 13.85 -2.93
CA VAL A 14 -31.56 14.81 -3.70
C VAL A 14 -30.60 14.02 -4.57
N ALA A 15 -31.11 13.63 -5.74
CA ALA A 15 -30.32 13.37 -6.91
C ALA A 15 -29.77 14.71 -7.41
N SER A 16 -28.54 15.08 -7.03
CA SER A 16 -27.85 16.27 -7.54
C SER A 16 -26.32 16.19 -7.35
N VAL A 17 -25.66 15.17 -7.90
CA VAL A 17 -24.27 15.30 -8.35
C VAL A 17 -24.10 14.60 -9.71
N LEU A 18 -24.89 15.08 -10.68
CA LEU A 18 -24.49 15.01 -12.08
C LEU A 18 -23.89 16.37 -12.40
N LEU A 19 -22.55 16.46 -12.46
CA LEU A 19 -21.75 17.46 -13.19
C LEU A 19 -20.26 17.40 -12.76
N VAL A 20 -19.53 16.36 -13.20
CA VAL A 20 -18.22 16.49 -13.88
C VAL A 20 -18.06 15.25 -14.77
N ALA A 21 -18.67 15.31 -15.96
CA ALA A 21 -18.23 14.48 -17.08
C ALA A 21 -17.26 15.32 -17.92
N CYS A 22 -16.27 14.64 -18.48
CA CYS A 22 -15.32 15.11 -19.50
C CYS A 22 -13.99 15.72 -19.02
N GLY A 23 -13.23 14.90 -18.30
CA GLY A 23 -11.77 14.83 -18.41
C GLY A 23 -11.41 13.36 -18.26
N GLY A 24 -11.10 12.68 -19.37
CA GLY A 24 -10.94 11.22 -19.45
C GLY A 24 -9.72 10.69 -18.70
N GLY A 25 -9.72 10.79 -17.37
CA GLY A 25 -8.87 10.00 -16.50
C GLY A 25 -9.49 8.63 -16.20
N PRO A 26 -8.72 7.68 -15.68
CA PRO A 26 -9.19 6.37 -15.27
C PRO A 26 -10.29 6.50 -14.21
N SER A 27 -11.17 5.51 -14.17
CA SER A 27 -12.20 5.49 -13.14
C SER A 27 -11.55 5.27 -11.77
N LYS A 28 -12.16 5.83 -10.72
CA LYS A 28 -11.76 5.57 -9.34
C LYS A 28 -11.67 4.06 -9.05
N ASP A 29 -12.65 3.30 -9.53
CA ASP A 29 -12.73 1.85 -9.31
C ASP A 29 -11.55 1.12 -9.96
N ASP A 30 -11.12 1.53 -11.16
CA ASP A 30 -9.95 0.96 -11.83
C ASP A 30 -8.66 1.25 -11.05
N TYR A 31 -8.50 2.48 -10.57
CA TYR A 31 -7.35 2.89 -9.77
C TYR A 31 -7.29 2.11 -8.44
N GLU A 32 -8.41 1.99 -7.71
CA GLU A 32 -8.49 1.19 -6.49
C GLU A 32 -8.24 -0.31 -6.74
N SER A 33 -8.68 -0.83 -7.89
CA SER A 33 -8.36 -2.20 -8.30
C SER A 33 -6.86 -2.39 -8.55
N GLY A 34 -6.22 -1.39 -9.15
CA GLY A 34 -4.78 -1.30 -9.27
C GLY A 34 -4.06 -1.34 -7.91
N LEU A 35 -4.49 -0.52 -6.96
CA LEU A 35 -3.93 -0.49 -5.60
C LEU A 35 -4.08 -1.85 -4.87
N ARG A 36 -5.17 -2.59 -5.10
CA ARG A 36 -5.30 -3.97 -4.58
C ARG A 36 -4.23 -4.92 -5.14
N THR A 37 -3.81 -4.72 -6.39
CA THR A 37 -2.73 -5.51 -6.99
C THR A 37 -1.40 -5.18 -6.33
N VAL A 38 -1.12 -3.90 -6.07
CA VAL A 38 0.05 -3.44 -5.30
C VAL A 38 0.05 -4.09 -3.90
N GLN A 39 -1.08 -4.06 -3.20
CA GLN A 39 -1.22 -4.67 -1.88
C GLN A 39 -0.94 -6.18 -1.89
N ALA A 40 -1.46 -6.91 -2.88
CA ALA A 40 -1.22 -8.35 -2.99
C ALA A 40 0.26 -8.71 -3.16
N HIS A 41 1.05 -7.86 -3.82
CA HIS A 41 2.49 -8.01 -3.89
C HIS A 41 3.18 -7.70 -2.55
N LEU A 42 2.74 -6.65 -1.85
CA LEU A 42 3.24 -6.34 -0.50
C LEU A 42 2.95 -7.44 0.52
N ASP A 43 1.79 -8.08 0.43
CA ASP A 43 1.44 -9.22 1.29
C ASP A 43 2.39 -10.40 1.07
N LYS A 44 2.68 -10.73 -0.20
CA LYS A 44 3.69 -11.76 -0.54
C LYS A 44 5.09 -11.38 -0.09
N ALA A 45 5.48 -10.11 -0.23
CA ALA A 45 6.76 -9.62 0.27
C ALA A 45 6.87 -9.79 1.79
N ASN A 46 5.79 -9.48 2.51
CA ASN A 46 5.71 -9.65 3.96
C ASN A 46 5.80 -11.14 4.34
N GLU A 47 5.06 -12.03 3.67
CA GLU A 47 5.16 -13.49 3.86
C GLU A 47 6.59 -14.00 3.65
N ALA A 48 7.25 -13.59 2.56
CA ALA A 48 8.63 -13.96 2.28
C ALA A 48 9.59 -13.43 3.37
N SER A 49 9.43 -12.18 3.81
CA SER A 49 10.28 -11.55 4.83
C SER A 49 10.18 -12.22 6.20
N GLN A 50 8.99 -12.72 6.57
CA GLN A 50 8.80 -13.48 7.82
C GLN A 50 9.62 -14.78 7.82
N GLY A 51 9.76 -15.41 6.65
CA GLY A 51 10.66 -16.56 6.47
C GLY A 51 12.13 -16.22 6.74
N ALA A 52 12.54 -14.98 6.48
CA ALA A 52 13.89 -14.50 6.79
C ALA A 52 14.11 -14.34 8.31
N ALA A 53 13.17 -13.70 9.01
CA ALA A 53 13.29 -13.41 10.44
C ALA A 53 13.36 -14.66 11.33
N GLY A 54 12.80 -15.79 10.87
CA GLY A 54 12.82 -17.06 11.60
C GLY A 54 14.02 -17.97 11.31
N SER A 55 14.87 -17.63 10.33
CA SER A 55 15.93 -18.53 9.84
C SER A 55 17.31 -18.14 10.36
N THR A 56 18.02 -19.09 10.97
CA THR A 56 19.45 -18.95 11.31
C THR A 56 20.37 -19.35 10.15
N ASP A 57 19.82 -19.96 9.10
CA ASP A 57 20.56 -20.29 7.88
C ASP A 57 20.67 -19.04 7.00
N LYS A 58 21.92 -18.61 6.74
CA LYS A 58 22.22 -17.41 5.97
C LYS A 58 21.72 -17.48 4.53
N ALA A 59 21.79 -18.64 3.88
CA ALA A 59 21.37 -18.79 2.49
C ALA A 59 19.84 -18.73 2.39
N LEU A 60 19.12 -19.37 3.31
CA LEU A 60 17.66 -19.29 3.39
C LEU A 60 17.19 -17.87 3.70
N ARG A 61 17.84 -17.18 4.65
CA ARG A 61 17.53 -15.79 5.01
C ARG A 61 17.76 -14.85 3.83
N SER A 62 18.92 -14.95 3.18
CA SER A 62 19.26 -14.15 1.99
C SER A 62 18.25 -14.39 0.86
N LYS A 63 17.87 -15.64 0.60
CA LYS A 63 16.84 -15.98 -0.38
C LYS A 63 15.48 -15.37 -0.04
N ALA A 64 15.05 -15.47 1.21
CA ALA A 64 13.77 -14.92 1.67
C ALA A 64 13.71 -13.39 1.51
N LEU A 65 14.81 -12.68 1.81
CA LEU A 65 14.93 -11.24 1.58
C LEU A 65 14.95 -10.88 0.08
N ASP A 66 15.61 -11.69 -0.75
CA ASP A 66 15.62 -11.50 -2.21
C ASP A 66 14.24 -11.74 -2.83
N ASP A 67 13.49 -12.74 -2.34
CA ASP A 67 12.13 -12.99 -2.79
C ASP A 67 11.19 -11.84 -2.34
N ALA A 68 11.34 -11.33 -1.12
CA ALA A 68 10.62 -10.13 -0.67
C ALA A 68 10.95 -8.89 -1.51
N HIS A 69 12.23 -8.67 -1.83
CA HIS A 69 12.68 -7.60 -2.73
C HIS A 69 11.96 -7.66 -4.08
N LYS A 70 11.90 -8.82 -4.73
CA LYS A 70 11.22 -8.97 -6.04
C LYS A 70 9.75 -8.61 -5.98
N GLU A 71 9.05 -9.02 -4.92
CA GLU A 71 7.65 -8.69 -4.74
C GLU A 71 7.44 -7.18 -4.48
N ILE A 72 8.33 -6.52 -3.74
CA ILE A 72 8.27 -5.05 -3.57
C ILE A 72 8.56 -4.33 -4.89
N VAL A 73 9.51 -4.83 -5.71
CA VAL A 73 9.74 -4.29 -7.07
C VAL A 73 8.48 -4.43 -7.92
N ALA A 74 7.83 -5.59 -7.90
CA ALA A 74 6.59 -5.82 -8.63
C ALA A 74 5.45 -4.91 -8.12
N ALA A 75 5.36 -4.67 -6.80
CA ALA A 75 4.42 -3.71 -6.23
C ALA A 75 4.69 -2.28 -6.75
N ALA A 76 5.97 -1.88 -6.82
CA ALA A 76 6.37 -0.57 -7.31
C ALA A 76 6.14 -0.39 -8.82
N ASP A 77 6.35 -1.46 -9.61
CA ASP A 77 6.03 -1.50 -11.04
C ASP A 77 4.52 -1.38 -11.25
N ALA A 78 3.73 -2.23 -10.56
CA ALA A 78 2.28 -2.21 -10.62
C ALA A 78 1.70 -0.86 -10.22
N ALA A 79 2.27 -0.20 -9.19
CA ALA A 79 1.90 1.16 -8.80
C ALA A 79 2.24 2.16 -9.92
N ALA A 80 3.47 2.15 -10.44
CA ALA A 80 3.92 3.09 -11.47
C ALA A 80 3.13 2.99 -12.78
N ASP A 81 2.59 1.81 -13.09
CA ASP A 81 1.75 1.56 -14.26
C ASP A 81 0.30 2.05 -14.09
N LEU A 82 -0.12 2.42 -12.87
CA LEU A 82 -1.42 3.06 -12.67
C LEU A 82 -1.39 4.49 -13.17
N ASP A 83 -2.50 4.92 -13.76
CA ASP A 83 -2.74 6.33 -14.04
C ASP A 83 -3.49 6.93 -12.83
N PRO A 84 -2.85 7.75 -11.98
CA PRO A 84 -3.51 8.27 -10.79
C PRO A 84 -4.46 9.42 -11.14
N PRO A 85 -5.64 9.50 -10.50
CA PRO A 85 -6.48 10.68 -10.55
C PRO A 85 -5.73 11.95 -10.11
N SER A 86 -6.09 13.09 -10.69
CA SER A 86 -5.32 14.34 -10.54
C SER A 86 -5.20 14.83 -9.09
N ASP A 87 -6.17 14.51 -8.24
CA ASP A 87 -6.21 14.89 -6.83
C ASP A 87 -5.23 14.08 -5.95
N VAL A 88 -4.74 12.94 -6.44
CA VAL A 88 -3.81 12.06 -5.71
C VAL A 88 -2.47 11.85 -6.43
N LYS A 89 -2.22 12.55 -7.53
CA LYS A 89 -1.01 12.36 -8.35
C LYS A 89 0.30 12.48 -7.56
N ASP A 90 0.41 13.45 -6.67
CA ASP A 90 1.61 13.64 -5.85
C ASP A 90 1.76 12.53 -4.81
N ALA A 91 0.68 12.18 -4.11
CA ALA A 91 0.68 11.08 -3.14
C ALA A 91 1.02 9.74 -3.81
N HIS A 92 0.53 9.52 -5.03
CA HIS A 92 0.86 8.35 -5.83
C HIS A 92 2.34 8.32 -6.21
N ALA A 93 2.91 9.43 -6.67
CA ALA A 93 4.33 9.50 -6.98
C ALA A 93 5.21 9.22 -5.74
N ASP A 94 4.81 9.75 -4.58
CA ASP A 94 5.47 9.47 -3.29
C ASP A 94 5.37 7.98 -2.91
N LEU A 95 4.21 7.36 -3.12
CA LEU A 95 4.02 5.91 -2.92
C LEU A 95 4.98 5.10 -3.80
N VAL A 96 5.01 5.37 -5.11
CA VAL A 96 5.90 4.67 -6.05
C VAL A 96 7.35 4.83 -5.62
N LYS A 97 7.77 6.06 -5.29
CA LYS A 97 9.14 6.32 -4.85
C LYS A 97 9.47 5.55 -3.57
N ALA A 98 8.59 5.60 -2.57
CA ALA A 98 8.81 4.92 -1.30
C ALA A 98 8.88 3.40 -1.47
N LEU A 99 8.06 2.80 -2.37
CA LEU A 99 8.14 1.39 -2.72
C LEU A 99 9.49 1.03 -3.38
N ARG A 100 10.02 1.88 -4.26
CA ARG A 100 11.36 1.65 -4.86
C ARG A 100 12.47 1.71 -3.84
N ASP A 101 12.43 2.70 -2.94
CA ASP A 101 13.41 2.82 -1.87
C ASP A 101 13.31 1.59 -0.93
N TYR A 102 12.09 1.08 -0.68
CA TYR A 102 11.87 -0.12 0.11
C TYR A 102 12.39 -1.39 -0.57
N ALA A 103 12.23 -1.51 -1.89
CA ALA A 103 12.82 -2.59 -2.67
C ALA A 103 14.35 -2.58 -2.58
N ASP A 104 14.98 -1.41 -2.75
CA ASP A 104 16.44 -1.26 -2.65
C ASP A 104 16.96 -1.67 -1.27
N LEU A 105 16.27 -1.24 -0.20
CA LEU A 105 16.56 -1.64 1.17
C LEU A 105 16.62 -3.17 1.31
N PHE A 106 15.61 -3.90 0.83
CA PHE A 106 15.59 -5.36 0.90
C PHE A 106 16.68 -5.99 0.02
N GLY A 107 16.94 -5.44 -1.16
CA GLY A 107 18.03 -5.88 -2.03
C GLY A 107 19.42 -5.68 -1.41
N ARG A 108 19.60 -4.65 -0.59
CA ARG A 108 20.82 -4.42 0.21
C ARG A 108 20.88 -5.38 1.39
N LEU A 109 19.81 -5.52 2.17
CA LEU A 109 19.74 -6.45 3.30
C LEU A 109 20.02 -7.90 2.90
N ALA A 110 19.52 -8.35 1.74
CA ALA A 110 19.74 -9.71 1.24
C ALA A 110 21.22 -10.05 1.02
N LYS A 111 22.08 -9.06 0.82
CA LYS A 111 23.52 -9.21 0.58
C LYS A 111 24.34 -9.14 1.87
N LEU A 112 23.77 -8.64 2.96
CA LEU A 112 24.47 -8.43 4.23
C LEU A 112 24.38 -9.64 5.14
N ASP A 113 25.39 -9.77 6.00
CA ASP A 113 25.32 -10.63 7.17
C ASP A 113 24.54 -9.93 8.30
N GLU A 114 23.87 -10.67 9.20
CA GLU A 114 23.19 -10.05 10.37
C GLU A 114 24.16 -9.35 11.29
N SER A 115 25.40 -9.84 11.36
CA SER A 115 26.46 -9.23 12.16
C SER A 115 27.08 -8.01 11.50
N ASP A 116 26.70 -7.68 10.26
CA ASP A 116 27.25 -6.52 9.56
C ASP A 116 26.70 -5.23 10.19
N PRO A 117 27.57 -4.33 10.67
CA PRO A 117 27.12 -3.06 11.26
C PRO A 117 26.31 -2.20 10.28
N ALA A 118 26.48 -2.37 8.97
CA ALA A 118 25.67 -1.69 7.97
C ALA A 118 24.17 -2.05 8.07
N ALA A 119 23.82 -3.22 8.60
CA ALA A 119 22.42 -3.61 8.82
C ALA A 119 21.70 -2.65 9.76
N ALA A 120 22.39 -2.12 10.79
CA ALA A 120 21.81 -1.15 11.72
C ALA A 120 21.44 0.17 11.03
N GLU A 121 22.26 0.62 10.09
CA GLU A 121 21.97 1.81 9.27
C GLU A 121 20.74 1.59 8.38
N LEU A 122 20.65 0.42 7.75
CA LEU A 122 19.49 0.03 6.94
C LEU A 122 18.19 -0.02 7.76
N TYR A 123 18.22 -0.47 9.01
CA TYR A 123 17.03 -0.42 9.86
C TYR A 123 16.58 1.01 10.20
N GLY A 124 17.52 1.95 10.29
CA GLY A 124 17.19 3.37 10.41
C GLY A 124 16.50 3.90 9.16
N GLU A 125 17.07 3.61 7.98
CA GLU A 125 16.50 3.96 6.68
C GLU A 125 15.11 3.34 6.47
N ALA A 126 14.90 2.11 6.96
CA ALA A 126 13.61 1.43 6.91
C ALA A 126 12.51 2.23 7.61
N GLY A 127 12.81 2.85 8.76
CA GLY A 127 11.85 3.70 9.48
C GLY A 127 11.39 4.89 8.63
N ASP A 128 12.33 5.60 8.01
CA ASP A 128 12.03 6.76 7.15
C ASP A 128 11.26 6.36 5.88
N ILE A 129 11.54 5.17 5.33
CA ILE A 129 10.79 4.62 4.19
C ILE A 129 9.35 4.28 4.60
N VAL A 130 9.17 3.58 5.72
CA VAL A 130 7.85 3.21 6.25
C VAL A 130 7.01 4.45 6.55
N ASP A 131 7.59 5.48 7.16
CA ASP A 131 6.91 6.75 7.43
C ASP A 131 6.42 7.43 6.14
N ARG A 132 7.18 7.32 5.04
CA ARG A 132 6.77 7.86 3.73
C ARG A 132 5.66 7.04 3.09
N LEU A 133 5.73 5.71 3.15
CA LEU A 133 4.65 4.82 2.70
C LEU A 133 3.34 5.14 3.44
N ASP A 134 3.40 5.26 4.76
CA ASP A 134 2.26 5.56 5.62
C ASP A 134 1.67 6.97 5.35
N LYS A 135 2.53 7.98 5.11
CA LYS A 135 2.08 9.31 4.67
C LYS A 135 1.38 9.28 3.31
N ALA A 136 1.94 8.57 2.34
CA ALA A 136 1.34 8.44 1.01
C ALA A 136 -0.03 7.72 1.09
N ASN A 137 -0.12 6.63 1.83
CA ASN A 137 -1.37 5.88 2.05
C ASN A 137 -2.45 6.75 2.72
N ARG A 138 -2.11 7.48 3.79
CA ARG A 138 -3.06 8.40 4.43
C ARG A 138 -3.54 9.52 3.52
N ALA A 139 -2.69 9.99 2.60
CA ALA A 139 -3.09 11.00 1.62
C ALA A 139 -4.11 10.43 0.61
N LEU A 140 -3.91 9.18 0.15
CA LEU A 140 -4.86 8.46 -0.69
C LEU A 140 -6.21 8.24 0.03
N GLU A 141 -6.17 7.76 1.28
CA GLU A 141 -7.37 7.55 2.09
C GLU A 141 -8.15 8.85 2.33
N LYS A 142 -7.44 9.95 2.62
CA LYS A 142 -8.06 11.27 2.82
C LYS A 142 -8.72 11.81 1.55
N ALA A 143 -8.20 11.45 0.37
CA ALA A 143 -8.83 11.73 -0.91
C ALA A 143 -9.96 10.74 -1.26
N GLY A 144 -10.20 9.74 -0.39
CA GLY A 144 -11.32 8.82 -0.47
C GLY A 144 -11.01 7.52 -1.20
N TYR A 145 -9.75 7.19 -1.45
CA TYR A 145 -9.35 5.95 -2.12
C TYR A 145 -9.04 4.86 -1.09
N SER A 146 -9.55 3.65 -1.34
CA SER A 146 -9.27 2.48 -0.50
C SER A 146 -7.91 1.88 -0.83
N VAL A 147 -6.99 1.86 0.13
CA VAL A 147 -5.65 1.24 0.00
C VAL A 147 -5.64 -0.10 0.75
N GLY A 148 -6.46 -1.06 0.31
CA GLY A 148 -6.59 -2.38 0.95
C GLY A 148 -8.03 -2.81 1.24
N ASP A 149 -8.17 -3.98 1.88
CA ASP A 149 -9.46 -4.58 2.24
C ASP A 149 -10.08 -3.93 3.49
N ASP A 150 -10.59 -2.70 3.35
CA ASP A 150 -11.35 -2.01 4.41
C ASP A 150 -12.70 -2.67 4.74
N LYS A 151 -13.05 -3.78 4.07
CA LYS A 151 -14.28 -4.54 4.31
C LYS A 151 -14.31 -5.27 5.66
N ALA A 152 -13.20 -5.31 6.42
CA ALA A 152 -13.14 -6.04 7.69
C ALA A 152 -13.75 -5.30 8.91
N LYS A 153 -14.23 -4.05 8.77
CA LYS A 153 -14.77 -3.27 9.91
C LYS A 153 -16.28 -2.95 9.85
N SER A 154 -17.05 -3.62 8.99
CA SER A 154 -18.51 -3.46 8.89
C SER A 154 -19.28 -4.51 9.68
#